data_AF-A0A7G3ASV1-F1
#
_entry.id   AF-A0A7G3ASV1-F1
#
_cell.length_a   1.000
_cell.length_b   1.000
_cell.length_c   1.000
_cell.angle_alpha   90.00
_cell.angle_beta   90.00
_cell.angle_gamma   90.00
#
_symmetry.space_group_name_H-M   'P 1'
#
loop_
_entity.id
_entity.type
_entity.pdbx_description
1 polymer ?
#
loop_
_entity_poly.entity_id
_entity_poly.type
_entity_poly.pdbx_seq_one_letter_code
_entity_poly.pdbx_strand_id
1 'polypeptide(L)'
;MKFQLVVIFAIIGFAMGTFVCPEEQEQRKDLVMFPHESDCGKFYICSHGRPHEFSCPWGLYFNPEKNLCDWKENVECNYETTTPGNTEATPEEDY
;
A
#
# COMPACT_ATOMS: atom_id res chain seq x y z
N MET A 1 -33.06 -25.28 18.42
CA MET A 1 -31.64 -25.49 18.05
C MET A 1 -31.54 -25.76 16.55
N LYS A 2 -31.36 -24.73 15.72
CA LYS A 2 -31.09 -24.86 14.27
C LYS A 2 -30.43 -23.57 13.74
N PHE A 3 -29.34 -23.14 14.39
CA PHE A 3 -28.55 -21.97 13.99
C PHE A 3 -27.51 -22.29 12.89
N GLN A 4 -27.49 -23.52 12.37
CA GLN A 4 -26.45 -24.00 11.47
C GLN A 4 -26.60 -23.62 9.98
N LEU A 5 -27.64 -22.85 9.59
CA LEU A 5 -27.83 -22.44 8.19
C LEU A 5 -27.45 -20.97 7.91
N VAL A 6 -27.23 -20.15 8.93
CA VAL A 6 -26.78 -18.75 8.74
C VAL A 6 -25.25 -18.66 8.59
N VAL A 7 -24.52 -19.75 8.88
CA VAL A 7 -23.04 -19.76 8.92
C VAL A 7 -22.41 -20.18 7.58
N ILE A 8 -23.17 -20.74 6.65
CA ILE A 8 -22.62 -21.31 5.39
C ILE A 8 -22.43 -20.24 4.29
N PHE A 9 -22.89 -19.00 4.48
CA PHE A 9 -22.51 -17.86 3.63
C PHE A 9 -21.29 -17.07 4.16
N ALA A 10 -20.74 -17.44 5.32
CA ALA A 10 -19.57 -16.78 5.89
C ALA A 10 -18.23 -17.43 5.48
N ILE A 11 -18.20 -18.25 4.43
CA ILE A 11 -17.00 -18.93 3.89
C ILE A 11 -16.42 -18.23 2.65
N ILE A 12 -16.58 -16.91 2.56
CA ILE A 12 -15.71 -16.05 1.75
C ILE A 12 -15.06 -15.00 2.66
N GLY A 13 -14.70 -15.43 3.87
CA GLY A 13 -13.92 -14.64 4.83
C GLY A 13 -12.42 -14.76 4.55
N PHE A 14 -12.00 -14.46 3.34
CA PHE A 14 -10.58 -14.38 2.97
C PHE A 14 -10.31 -13.08 2.21
N ALA A 15 -10.72 -11.96 2.78
CA ALA A 15 -10.17 -10.68 2.37
C ALA A 15 -8.78 -10.56 2.99
N MET A 16 -7.78 -11.22 2.39
CA MET A 16 -6.41 -10.74 2.52
C MET A 16 -6.43 -9.33 1.94
N GLY A 17 -6.11 -8.34 2.78
CA GLY A 17 -6.43 -6.93 2.59
C GLY A 17 -6.19 -6.45 1.17
N THR A 18 -7.24 -5.91 0.55
CA THR A 18 -7.15 -5.21 -0.73
C THR A 18 -7.46 -3.74 -0.46
N PHE A 19 -6.53 -2.84 -0.73
CA PHE A 19 -6.80 -1.40 -0.69
C PHE A 19 -7.94 -1.04 -1.67
N VAL A 20 -8.93 -0.27 -1.20
CA VAL A 20 -10.08 0.20 -1.98
C VAL A 20 -10.04 1.72 -2.06
N CYS A 21 -10.26 2.26 -3.26
CA CYS A 21 -10.29 3.70 -3.47
C CYS A 21 -11.47 4.36 -2.75
N PRO A 22 -11.24 5.48 -2.04
CA PRO A 22 -12.33 6.25 -1.45
C PRO A 22 -13.21 6.87 -2.55
N GLU A 23 -14.52 6.84 -2.35
CA GLU A 23 -15.52 7.34 -3.30
C GLU A 23 -15.51 8.88 -3.43
N GLU A 24 -15.04 9.60 -2.41
CA GLU A 24 -15.08 11.07 -2.33
C GLU A 24 -14.02 11.81 -3.18
N GLN A 25 -13.32 11.13 -4.09
CA GLN A 25 -12.22 11.74 -4.86
C GLN A 25 -12.67 12.72 -5.95
N GLU A 26 -13.96 12.80 -6.29
CA GLU A 26 -14.43 13.63 -7.42
C GLU A 26 -14.37 15.15 -7.16
N GLN A 27 -14.13 15.61 -5.92
CA GLN A 27 -14.14 17.05 -5.60
C GLN A 27 -12.76 17.63 -5.24
N ARG A 28 -11.70 16.81 -5.15
CA ARG A 28 -10.37 17.30 -4.75
C ARG A 28 -9.54 17.69 -5.97
N LYS A 29 -9.04 18.93 -5.98
CA LYS A 29 -8.15 19.45 -7.03
C LYS A 29 -6.73 18.86 -6.97
N ASP A 30 -6.37 18.27 -5.82
CA ASP A 30 -5.02 17.78 -5.54
C ASP A 30 -4.96 16.26 -5.66
N LEU A 31 -3.87 15.76 -6.24
CA LEU A 31 -3.56 14.33 -6.33
C LEU A 31 -3.26 13.77 -4.94
N VAL A 32 -4.01 12.75 -4.51
CA VAL A 32 -3.79 12.06 -3.24
C VAL A 32 -3.14 10.71 -3.50
N MET A 33 -2.05 10.42 -2.79
CA MET A 33 -1.41 9.12 -2.75
C MET A 33 -1.76 8.42 -1.42
N PHE A 34 -1.89 7.10 -1.45
CA PHE A 34 -2.27 6.30 -0.30
C PHE A 34 -1.21 5.24 0.01
N PRO A 35 -0.93 4.94 1.28
CA PRO A 35 0.07 3.92 1.64
C PRO A 35 -0.36 2.52 1.18
N HIS A 36 0.60 1.71 0.77
CA HIS A 36 0.37 0.29 0.50
C HIS A 36 0.27 -0.50 1.80
N GLU A 37 -0.66 -1.46 1.88
CA GLU A 37 -1.05 -2.15 3.11
C GLU A 37 0.04 -3.02 3.75
N SER A 38 1.10 -3.34 3.02
CA SER A 38 2.17 -4.24 3.48
C SER A 38 3.57 -3.92 2.95
N ASP A 39 3.75 -2.80 2.24
CA ASP A 39 5.03 -2.46 1.59
C ASP A 39 5.23 -0.96 1.59
N CYS A 40 6.09 -0.45 2.47
CA CYS A 40 6.33 0.99 2.58
C CYS A 40 7.03 1.59 1.36
N GLY A 41 7.64 0.77 0.50
CA GLY A 41 8.19 1.20 -0.78
C GLY A 41 7.13 1.42 -1.84
N LYS A 42 5.84 1.20 -1.53
CA LYS A 42 4.73 1.32 -2.47
C LYS A 42 3.62 2.23 -1.97
N PHE A 43 2.87 2.76 -2.92
CA PHE A 43 1.69 3.59 -2.68
C PHE A 43 0.66 3.40 -3.79
N TYR A 44 -0.56 3.87 -3.57
CA TYR A 44 -1.63 3.87 -4.54
C TYR A 44 -2.01 5.28 -4.99
N ILE A 45 -2.36 5.42 -6.26
CA ILE A 45 -3.14 6.55 -6.78
C ILE A 45 -4.45 6.00 -7.30
N CYS A 46 -5.55 6.67 -6.95
CA CYS A 46 -6.87 6.30 -7.43
C CYS A 46 -7.22 7.00 -8.74
N SER A 47 -7.68 6.23 -9.73
CA SER A 47 -8.23 6.76 -10.99
C SER A 47 -9.51 6.02 -11.33
N HIS A 48 -10.59 6.75 -11.57
CA HIS A 48 -11.93 6.18 -11.85
C HIS A 48 -12.36 5.11 -10.83
N GLY A 49 -12.11 5.35 -9.54
CA GLY A 49 -12.43 4.43 -8.45
C GLY A 49 -11.56 3.16 -8.39
N ARG A 50 -10.50 3.08 -9.19
CA ARG A 50 -9.57 1.94 -9.21
C ARG A 50 -8.20 2.34 -8.64
N PRO A 51 -7.65 1.54 -7.72
CA PRO A 51 -6.31 1.79 -7.20
C PRO A 51 -5.27 1.38 -8.23
N HIS A 52 -4.29 2.25 -8.45
CA HIS A 52 -3.11 1.98 -9.24
C HIS A 52 -1.90 1.99 -8.32
N GLU A 53 -1.18 0.88 -8.26
CA GLU A 53 0.01 0.73 -7.44
C GLU A 53 1.23 1.36 -8.11
N PHE A 54 2.05 2.04 -7.32
CA PHE A 54 3.32 2.62 -7.72
C PHE A 54 4.38 2.29 -6.68
N SER A 55 5.64 2.25 -7.12
CA SER A 55 6.79 2.09 -6.24
C SER A 55 7.54 3.41 -6.11
N CYS A 56 7.98 3.70 -4.89
CA CYS A 56 8.92 4.77 -4.63
C CYS A 56 10.29 4.44 -5.24
N PRO A 57 11.00 5.45 -5.78
CA PRO A 57 12.32 5.22 -6.36
C PRO A 57 13.37 4.98 -5.27
N TRP A 58 14.47 4.31 -5.63
CA TRP A 58 15.70 4.19 -4.84
C TRP A 58 15.55 3.71 -3.39
N GLY A 59 14.57 2.82 -3.14
CA GLY A 59 14.35 2.27 -1.79
C GLY A 59 13.79 3.29 -0.78
N LEU A 60 13.28 4.44 -1.26
CA LEU A 60 12.53 5.39 -0.46
C LEU A 60 11.18 4.81 -0.04
N TYR A 61 10.64 5.31 1.06
CA TYR A 61 9.33 4.91 1.58
C TYR A 61 8.30 6.01 1.36
N PHE A 62 7.06 5.62 1.08
CA PHE A 62 5.98 6.57 0.96
C PHE A 62 5.67 7.20 2.33
N ASN A 63 5.80 8.53 2.40
CA ASN A 63 5.43 9.34 3.55
C ASN A 63 4.00 9.89 3.34
N PRO A 64 2.97 9.34 4.02
CA PRO A 64 1.60 9.79 3.87
C PRO A 64 1.34 11.19 4.42
N GLU A 65 2.14 11.67 5.37
CA GLU A 65 1.99 13.02 5.94
C GLU A 65 2.43 14.10 4.94
N LYS A 66 3.47 13.81 4.17
CA LYS A 66 4.01 14.72 3.14
C LYS A 66 3.48 14.43 1.74
N ASN A 67 2.79 13.30 1.55
CA ASN A 67 2.26 12.83 0.27
C ASN A 67 3.36 12.69 -0.80
N LEU A 68 4.52 12.14 -0.42
CA LEU A 68 5.69 11.92 -1.30
C LEU A 68 6.56 10.75 -0.80
N CYS A 69 7.46 10.26 -1.64
CA CYS A 69 8.50 9.30 -1.23
C CYS A 69 9.62 10.01 -0.48
N ASP A 70 9.90 9.56 0.74
CA ASP A 70 10.90 10.12 1.65
C ASP A 70 11.85 9.02 2.15
N TRP A 71 12.91 9.41 2.84
CA TRP A 71 13.84 8.49 3.49
C TRP A 71 13.15 7.68 4.59
N LYS A 72 13.63 6.46 4.81
CA LYS A 72 13.02 5.50 5.74
C LYS A 72 12.94 6.03 7.17
N GLU A 73 13.91 6.85 7.56
CA GLU A 73 14.01 7.49 8.87
C GLU A 73 12.91 8.52 9.10
N ASN A 74 12.29 9.03 8.03
CA ASN A 74 11.22 10.01 8.06
C ASN A 74 9.82 9.37 7.97
N VAL A 75 9.71 8.03 7.95
CA VAL A 75 8.45 7.30 7.74
C VAL A 75 8.28 6.24 8.83
N GLU A 76 7.16 6.28 9.54
CA GLU A 76 6.77 5.20 10.46
C GLU A 76 6.22 4.00 9.67
N CYS A 77 7.11 3.06 9.35
CA CYS A 77 6.79 1.83 8.62
C CYS A 77 6.69 0.64 9.57
N ASN A 78 5.50 0.06 9.72
CA ASN A 78 5.24 -1.04 10.66
C ASN A 78 5.09 -2.42 9.99
N TYR A 79 5.51 -2.55 8.72
CA TYR A 79 5.46 -3.83 8.02
C TYR A 79 6.78 -4.57 8.24
N GLU A 80 6.71 -5.64 9.03
CA GLU A 80 7.79 -6.61 9.18
C GLU A 80 8.22 -7.08 7.79
N THR A 81 9.42 -6.70 7.38
CA THR A 81 10.03 -7.16 6.13
C THR A 81 10.27 -8.65 6.27
N THR A 82 9.31 -9.47 5.84
CA THR A 82 9.55 -10.88 5.58
C THR A 82 10.31 -11.01 4.26
N THR A 83 11.55 -10.50 4.24
CA THR A 83 12.50 -10.75 3.17
C THR A 83 13.76 -11.38 3.76
N PRO A 84 14.00 -12.69 3.57
CA PRO A 84 15.33 -13.24 3.74
C PRO A 84 16.17 -12.73 2.57
N GLY A 85 16.93 -11.66 2.78
CA GLY A 85 17.79 -11.10 1.74
C GLY A 85 18.15 -9.64 1.95
N ASN A 86 19.03 -9.38 2.91
CA ASN A 86 19.92 -8.23 2.87
C ASN A 86 20.82 -8.33 1.62
N THR A 87 20.45 -7.68 0.54
CA THR A 87 21.43 -7.23 -0.45
C THR A 87 21.28 -5.74 -0.61
N GLU A 88 22.15 -5.07 0.15
CA GLU A 88 22.71 -3.75 -0.09
C GLU A 88 22.86 -3.51 -1.60
N ALA A 89 21.93 -2.76 -2.18
CA ALA A 89 22.09 -2.23 -3.53
C ALA A 89 23.13 -1.11 -3.47
N THR A 90 24.38 -1.49 -3.73
CA THR A 90 25.40 -0.59 -4.26
C THR A 90 24.83 0.18 -5.45
N PRO A 91 25.15 1.47 -5.64
CA PRO A 91 24.81 2.16 -6.88
C PRO A 91 25.54 1.46 -8.04
N GLU A 92 24.80 0.81 -8.94
CA GLU A 92 25.33 0.51 -10.26
C GLU A 92 25.23 1.82 -11.08
N GLU A 93 26.38 2.47 -11.23
CA GLU A 93 26.63 3.40 -12.34
C GLU A 93 26.56 2.60 -13.64
N ASP A 94 25.60 2.91 -14.51
CA ASP A 94 25.63 2.48 -15.91
C ASP A 94 25.59 3.72 -16.82
N TYR A 95 26.80 4.13 -17.21
CA TYR A 95 27.26 5.09 -18.25
C TYR A 95 26.62 6.48 -18.42
#